data_AF-A0A6V7M8E7-F1
#
_entry.id   AF-A0A6V7M8E7-F1
#
_cell.length_a   1.000
_cell.length_b   1.000
_cell.length_c   1.000
_cell.angle_alpha   90.00
_cell.angle_beta   90.00
_cell.angle_gamma   90.00
#
_symmetry.space_group_name_H-M   'P 1'
#
loop_
_entity.id
_entity.type
_entity.pdbx_description
1 polymer ?
#
loop_
_entity_poly.entity_id
_entity_poly.type
_entity_poly.pdbx_seq_one_letter_code
_entity_poly.pdbx_strand_id
1 'polypeptide(L)' 'APQLKPGGEIRELWSNTPFAVDFRVFMFNITNPDGIMKGEKPIVREVGPFFY' A
#
# COMPACT_ATOMS: atom_id res chain seq x y z
N ALA A 1 -27.05 -6.00 -10.49
CA ALA A 1 -25.63 -5.77 -10.17
C ALA A 1 -24.95 -5.11 -11.36
N PRO A 2 -24.00 -4.18 -11.16
CA PRO A 2 -23.20 -3.63 -12.25
C PRO A 2 -22.43 -4.76 -12.96
N GLN A 3 -22.36 -4.72 -14.30
CA GLN A 3 -21.80 -5.80 -15.13
C GLN A 3 -20.62 -5.27 -15.95
N LEU A 4 -19.49 -6.00 -15.95
CA LEU A 4 -18.27 -5.63 -16.68
C LEU A 4 -18.31 -6.09 -18.16
N LYS A 5 -19.40 -5.78 -18.86
CA LYS A 5 -19.61 -6.14 -20.26
C LYS A 5 -18.87 -5.19 -21.22
N PRO A 6 -18.41 -5.66 -22.39
CA PRO A 6 -17.88 -4.79 -23.45
C PRO A 6 -18.84 -3.65 -23.81
N GLY A 7 -18.31 -2.42 -23.99
CA GLY A 7 -19.09 -1.22 -24.33
C GLY A 7 -19.97 -0.65 -23.20
N GLY A 8 -19.86 -1.16 -21.98
CA GLY A 8 -20.54 -0.60 -20.82
C GLY A 8 -19.70 0.48 -20.13
N GLU A 9 -20.33 1.59 -19.74
CA GLU A 9 -19.68 2.72 -19.04
C GLU A 9 -18.89 2.28 -17.80
N ILE A 10 -19.43 1.32 -17.03
CA ILE A 10 -18.76 0.79 -15.83
C ILE A 10 -17.45 0.07 -16.18
N ARG A 11 -17.40 -0.62 -17.32
CA ARG A 11 -16.18 -1.29 -17.79
C ARG A 11 -15.14 -0.26 -18.24
N GLU A 12 -15.55 0.83 -18.90
CA GLU A 12 -14.64 1.90 -19.31
C GLU A 12 -14.02 2.60 -18.10
N LEU A 13 -14.83 2.94 -17.10
CA LEU A 13 -14.36 3.54 -15.86
C LEU A 13 -13.38 2.62 -15.10
N TRP A 14 -13.66 1.31 -15.04
CA TRP A 14 -12.78 0.33 -14.39
C TRP A 14 -11.46 0.14 -15.17
N SER A 15 -11.50 0.20 -16.51
CA SER A 15 -10.33 -0.03 -17.35
C SER A 15 -9.42 1.19 -17.45
N ASN A 16 -9.99 2.39 -17.40
CA ASN A 16 -9.30 3.68 -17.52
C ASN A 16 -9.81 4.64 -16.45
N THR A 17 -9.37 4.44 -15.21
CA THR A 17 -9.75 5.28 -14.08
C THR A 17 -9.35 6.74 -14.34
N PRO A 18 -10.27 7.72 -14.31
CA PRO A 18 -10.01 9.10 -14.73
C PRO A 18 -9.34 9.97 -13.66
N PHE A 19 -8.77 9.35 -12.64
CA PHE A 19 -8.08 10.02 -11.54
C PHE A 19 -6.80 9.27 -11.19
N ALA A 20 -5.79 10.03 -10.74
CA ALA A 20 -4.55 9.47 -10.26
C ALA A 20 -4.80 8.68 -8.97
N VAL A 21 -4.14 7.54 -8.85
CA VAL A 21 -4.12 6.74 -7.62
C VAL A 21 -2.75 6.93 -6.98
N ASP A 22 -2.74 7.55 -5.80
CA ASP A 22 -1.53 7.74 -5.01
C ASP A 22 -1.16 6.42 -4.31
N PHE A 23 -0.04 5.80 -4.68
CA PHE A 23 0.46 4.62 -3.97
C PHE A 23 1.61 5.01 -3.04
N ARG A 24 1.33 5.00 -1.72
CA ARG A 24 2.31 5.37 -0.68
C ARG A 24 2.65 4.17 0.18
N VAL A 25 3.93 3.81 0.19
CA VAL A 25 4.44 2.70 1.02
C VAL A 25 5.19 3.27 2.22
N PHE A 26 4.84 2.78 3.41
CA PHE A 26 5.53 3.08 4.67
C PHE A 26 6.11 1.79 5.23
N MET A 27 7.36 1.85 5.69
CA MET A 27 8.07 0.72 6.28
C MET A 27 8.40 1.03 7.73
N PHE A 28 8.35 0.01 8.58
CA PHE A 28 8.82 0.11 9.96
C PHE A 28 10.24 -0.44 10.06
N ASN A 29 11.22 0.45 10.17
CA ASN A 29 12.61 0.10 10.41
C ASN A 29 12.79 -0.35 11.86
N ILE A 30 13.38 -1.53 12.07
CA ILE A 30 13.67 -2.08 13.40
C ILE A 30 14.98 -1.50 13.92
N THR A 31 14.99 -0.93 15.13
CA THR A 31 16.19 -0.30 15.72
C THR A 31 16.84 -1.11 16.84
N ASN A 32 16.23 -2.22 17.28
CA ASN A 32 16.80 -3.13 18.30
C ASN A 32 16.75 -4.62 17.92
N PRO A 33 17.27 -5.02 16.74
CA PRO A 33 17.15 -6.41 16.26
C PRO A 33 17.72 -7.45 17.24
N ASP A 34 18.89 -7.19 17.83
CA ASP A 34 19.51 -8.12 18.80
C ASP A 34 18.70 -8.29 20.08
N GLY A 35 18.00 -7.23 20.52
CA GLY A 35 17.12 -7.26 21.69
C GLY A 35 15.88 -8.12 21.43
N ILE A 36 15.29 -8.00 20.24
CA ILE A 36 14.15 -8.82 19.81
C ILE A 36 14.53 -10.30 19.84
N MET A 37 15.72 -10.65 19.35
CA MET A 37 16.23 -12.02 19.37
C MET A 37 16.39 -12.57 20.79
N LYS A 38 16.48 -11.70 21.81
CA LYS A 38 16.56 -12.04 23.23
C LYS A 38 15.20 -11.95 23.95
N GLY A 39 14.12 -11.64 23.24
CA GLY A 39 12.76 -11.53 23.79
C GLY A 39 12.37 -10.11 24.23
N GLU A 40 13.18 -9.10 23.95
CA GLU A 40 12.81 -7.71 24.21
C GLU A 40 11.73 -7.21 23.23
N LYS A 41 10.98 -6.18 23.64
CA LYS A 41 9.96 -5.57 22.79
C LYS A 41 10.61 -4.89 21.57
N PRO A 42 10.10 -5.11 20.34
CA PRO A 42 10.57 -4.39 19.17
C PRO A 42 10.39 -2.87 19.29
N ILE A 43 11.44 -2.14 18.91
CA ILE A 43 11.45 -0.69 18.73
C ILE A 43 11.54 -0.44 17.24
N VAL A 44 10.55 0.29 16.72
CA VAL A 44 10.44 0.58 15.29
C VAL A 44 10.39 2.07 15.03
N ARG A 45 10.88 2.47 13.86
CA ARG A 45 10.77 3.81 13.31
C ARG A 45 10.14 3.75 11.93
N GLU A 46 9.08 4.53 11.71
CA GLU A 46 8.46 4.66 10.39
C GLU A 46 9.42 5.34 9.39
N VAL A 47 9.47 4.80 8.17
CA VAL A 47 10.26 5.29 7.04
C VAL A 47 9.36 5.33 5.81
N GLY A 48 9.27 6.49 5.17
CA GLY A 48 8.43 6.71 3.99
C GLY A 48 7.87 8.14 3.94
N PRO A 49 6.94 8.41 3.01
CA PRO A 49 6.42 7.47 2.02
C PRO A 49 7.42 7.22 0.87
N PHE A 50 7.49 5.97 0.40
CA PHE A 50 7.95 5.68 -0.96
C PHE A 50 6.73 5.79 -1.88
N PHE A 51 6.77 6.73 -2.82
CA PHE A 51 5.61 7.15 -3.62
C PHE A 51 5.73 6.69 -5.07
N TYR A 52 4.67 6.09 -5.62
CA TYR A 52 4.54 5.59 -6.99
C TYR A 52 3.21 6.00 -7.61
#